data_AF-A0A847FYX9-F1
#
_entry.id   AF-A0A847FYX9-F1
#
_cell.length_a   1.000
_cell.length_b   1.000
_cell.length_c   1.000
_cell.angle_alpha   90.00
_cell.angle_beta   90.00
_cell.angle_gamma   90.00
#
_symmetry.space_group_name_H-M   'P 1'
#
loop_
_entity.id
_entity.type
_entity.pdbx_description
1 polymer ?
#
loop_
_entity_poly.entity_id
_entity_poly.type
_entity_poly.pdbx_seq_one_letter_code
_entity_poly.pdbx_strand_id
1 'polypeptide(L)'
;MIITSSHNQACPRLFPARGIFLRAGRNGFAEISFGMKDPMHRTWWFNLNILSLVVITALLFSTLSVTPVTAAPGDTTRVSVASDGTQGIGYSQYPSISADGRYVAFHSPAMNLVTGDMNGFTDVFVHDRTTGATTLLSVASDGTQGTGESMYPSISADGRYVAFHSDASSLVTGDTNSRHDIFVHDRITGITTRVSVASDGTQGNNYSSDLSISADGRYVVFQSAASNLVSGDTNSADDVFVHDLTTGTTT
;
A
#
# COMPACT_ATOMS: atom_id res chain seq x y z
N MET A 1 44.72 -49.49 23.63
CA MET A 1 46.05 -48.98 23.26
C MET A 1 46.10 -47.49 23.53
N ILE A 2 47.31 -46.97 23.74
CA ILE A 2 47.75 -45.69 24.30
C ILE A 2 47.12 -44.40 23.69
N ILE A 3 47.23 -43.31 24.47
CA ILE A 3 46.80 -41.90 24.31
C ILE A 3 47.55 -41.16 23.16
N THR A 4 47.06 -39.95 22.82
CA THR A 4 47.68 -38.78 22.09
C THR A 4 47.10 -38.55 20.68
N SER A 5 46.58 -37.38 20.24
CA SER A 5 46.80 -35.93 20.50
C SER A 5 47.54 -35.24 19.35
N SER A 6 46.85 -34.42 18.54
CA SER A 6 47.15 -32.98 18.36
C SER A 6 46.33 -32.31 17.23
N HIS A 7 45.97 -31.03 17.45
CA HIS A 7 45.97 -29.85 16.53
C HIS A 7 45.69 -30.05 15.01
N ASN A 8 44.95 -29.18 14.29
CA ASN A 8 44.43 -27.83 14.55
C ASN A 8 43.36 -27.48 13.49
N GLN A 9 42.30 -26.71 13.78
CA GLN A 9 41.74 -25.65 12.90
C GLN A 9 40.48 -24.98 13.50
N ALA A 10 40.33 -23.67 13.18
CA ALA A 10 39.13 -22.81 13.28
C ALA A 10 38.53 -22.47 14.67
N CYS A 11 38.60 -21.17 15.02
CA CYS A 11 37.85 -20.57 16.13
C CYS A 11 36.36 -20.35 15.81
N PRO A 12 35.43 -20.62 16.75
CA PRO A 12 34.13 -19.96 16.79
C PRO A 12 34.22 -18.63 17.58
N ARG A 13 33.70 -17.54 17.01
CA ARG A 13 33.58 -16.25 17.71
C ARG A 13 32.50 -16.34 18.80
N LEU A 14 32.87 -16.07 20.06
CA LEU A 14 31.93 -15.92 21.17
C LEU A 14 31.22 -14.55 21.12
N PHE A 15 29.89 -14.57 21.05
CA PHE A 15 29.07 -13.41 21.40
C PHE A 15 28.90 -13.35 22.94
N PRO A 16 29.06 -12.18 23.58
CA PRO A 16 28.81 -12.06 25.02
C PRO A 16 27.31 -11.97 25.32
N ALA A 17 26.78 -12.97 26.03
CA ALA A 17 25.40 -12.95 26.53
C ALA A 17 25.20 -11.86 27.59
N ARG A 18 24.15 -11.04 27.44
CA ARG A 18 23.69 -10.10 28.47
C ARG A 18 22.69 -10.81 29.38
N GLY A 19 23.07 -11.07 30.63
CA GLY A 19 22.19 -11.69 31.64
C GLY A 19 21.79 -10.70 32.73
N ILE A 20 20.50 -10.68 33.06
CA ILE A 20 19.96 -10.00 34.25
C ILE A 20 20.02 -10.99 35.42
N PHE A 21 20.53 -10.56 36.57
CA PHE A 21 20.58 -11.38 37.79
C PHE A 21 19.93 -10.62 38.95
N LEU A 22 18.93 -11.25 39.59
CA LEU A 22 18.29 -10.74 40.79
C LEU A 22 18.89 -11.42 42.03
N ARG A 23 19.04 -10.68 43.13
CA ARG A 23 19.47 -11.23 44.42
C ARG A 23 18.79 -10.48 45.57
N ALA A 24 18.27 -11.21 46.54
CA ALA A 24 17.63 -10.62 47.72
C ALA A 24 18.66 -9.90 48.62
N GLY A 25 18.32 -8.69 49.05
CA GLY A 25 19.10 -7.90 50.01
C GLY A 25 19.02 -8.47 51.43
N ARG A 26 20.05 -8.22 52.26
CA ARG A 26 20.15 -8.76 53.63
C ARG A 26 19.21 -8.13 54.66
N ASN A 27 18.51 -7.05 54.30
CA ASN A 27 17.85 -6.15 55.26
C ASN A 27 16.31 -6.10 55.13
N GLY A 28 15.69 -7.08 54.46
CA GLY A 28 14.22 -7.23 54.41
C GLY A 28 13.47 -6.31 53.43
N PHE A 29 14.16 -5.40 52.75
CA PHE A 29 13.59 -4.59 51.66
C PHE A 29 14.07 -5.10 50.28
N ALA A 30 13.24 -4.92 49.26
CA ALA A 30 13.55 -5.29 47.88
C ALA A 30 14.40 -4.20 47.20
N GLU A 31 15.71 -4.38 47.17
CA GLU A 31 16.63 -3.57 46.36
C GLU A 31 16.72 -4.14 44.93
N ILE A 32 16.72 -3.27 43.92
CA ILE A 32 17.00 -3.64 42.53
C ILE A 32 18.37 -3.09 42.16
N SER A 33 19.39 -3.95 42.12
CA SER A 33 20.75 -3.60 41.71
C SER A 33 20.99 -3.99 40.25
N PHE A 34 21.43 -3.03 39.44
CA PHE A 34 21.85 -3.28 38.06
C PHE A 34 23.36 -3.44 37.99
N GLY A 35 23.82 -4.54 37.39
CA GLY A 35 25.24 -4.82 37.16
C GLY A 35 25.59 -4.73 35.68
N MET A 36 26.63 -3.96 35.34
CA MET A 36 27.29 -4.03 34.03
C MET A 36 28.73 -4.49 34.21
N LYS A 37 29.20 -5.30 33.26
CA LYS A 37 30.57 -5.84 33.22
C LYS A 37 31.23 -5.39 31.91
N ASP A 38 32.38 -4.73 32.03
CA ASP A 38 33.14 -4.26 30.86
C ASP A 38 34.00 -5.40 30.24
N PRO A 39 34.60 -5.18 29.05
CA PRO A 39 35.48 -6.16 28.42
C PRO A 39 36.72 -6.53 29.24
N MET A 40 37.11 -5.71 30.22
CA MET A 40 38.21 -5.96 31.16
C MET A 40 37.74 -6.53 32.52
N HIS A 41 36.52 -7.07 32.56
CA HIS A 41 35.90 -7.74 33.69
C HIS A 41 35.65 -6.88 34.95
N ARG A 42 35.69 -5.55 34.84
CA ARG A 42 35.32 -4.65 35.95
C ARG A 42 33.80 -4.66 36.12
N THR A 43 33.32 -4.78 37.37
CA THR A 43 31.89 -4.79 37.72
C THR A 43 31.50 -3.54 38.47
N TRP A 44 30.46 -2.87 37.99
CA TRP A 44 29.90 -1.66 38.60
C TRP A 44 28.47 -1.94 39.07
N TRP A 45 28.09 -1.36 40.21
CA TRP A 45 26.77 -1.52 40.82
C TRP A 45 26.20 -0.14 41.18
N PHE A 46 24.92 0.06 40.89
CA PHE A 46 24.17 1.23 41.32
C PHE A 46 22.95 0.78 42.13
N ASN A 47 22.70 1.45 43.25
CA ASN A 47 21.56 1.21 44.14
C ASN A 47 20.68 2.46 44.20
N LEU A 48 19.36 2.30 44.08
CA LEU A 48 18.37 3.35 44.34
C LEU A 48 17.58 3.00 45.59
N ASN A 49 17.41 3.97 46.49
CA ASN A 49 16.53 3.87 47.66
C ASN A 49 15.21 4.61 47.37
N ILE A 50 14.09 4.07 47.85
CA ILE A 50 12.73 4.58 47.59
C ILE A 50 12.11 5.04 48.93
N LEU A 51 11.32 6.13 48.90
CA LEU A 51 10.76 6.96 50.02
C LEU A 51 11.66 8.20 50.27
N SER A 52 11.26 9.48 50.15
CA SER A 52 9.95 10.19 50.10
C SER A 52 10.17 11.68 49.68
N LEU A 53 9.22 12.57 49.30
CA LEU A 53 7.78 12.51 48.94
C LEU A 53 7.27 13.90 48.41
N VAL A 54 6.62 13.97 47.23
CA VAL A 54 5.65 15.00 46.72
C VAL A 54 6.14 16.42 46.30
N VAL A 55 5.43 16.98 45.29
CA VAL A 55 5.52 18.31 44.59
C VAL A 55 6.63 18.52 43.54
N ILE A 56 6.35 18.16 42.26
CA ILE A 56 6.16 19.11 41.13
C ILE A 56 5.19 18.46 40.13
N THR A 57 4.14 19.18 39.72
CA THR A 57 3.23 18.80 38.64
C THR A 57 3.63 19.44 37.31
N ALA A 58 3.95 18.65 36.29
CA ALA A 58 3.78 19.01 34.87
C ALA A 58 3.88 17.74 34.00
N LEU A 59 3.04 17.63 32.97
CA LEU A 59 3.03 16.49 32.06
C LEU A 59 4.28 16.48 31.18
N LEU A 60 4.87 15.31 31.00
CA LEU A 60 5.80 15.01 29.90
C LEU A 60 5.40 13.73 29.15
N PHE A 61 4.09 13.58 28.91
CA PHE A 61 3.65 12.98 27.66
C PHE A 61 3.87 14.03 26.56
N SER A 62 5.08 14.08 26.01
CA SER A 62 5.30 14.73 24.73
C SER A 62 4.56 13.91 23.68
N THR A 63 3.28 14.22 23.45
CA THR A 63 2.64 13.86 22.20
C THR A 63 3.53 14.43 21.10
N LEU A 64 4.14 13.55 20.30
CA LEU A 64 4.65 13.96 19.00
C LEU A 64 3.43 14.38 18.20
N SER A 65 3.08 15.66 18.32
CA SER A 65 2.23 16.34 17.35
C SER A 65 3.03 16.37 16.06
N VAL A 66 2.93 15.29 15.28
CA VAL A 66 3.12 15.37 13.84
C VAL A 66 2.01 16.27 13.36
N THR A 67 2.25 17.58 13.44
CA THR A 67 1.50 18.55 12.65
C THR A 67 1.68 18.07 11.22
N PRO A 68 0.62 17.64 10.51
CA PRO A 68 0.77 17.39 9.09
C PRO A 68 1.34 18.68 8.51
N VAL A 69 2.45 18.57 7.76
CA VAL A 69 2.97 19.71 7.02
C VAL A 69 1.96 19.97 5.91
N THR A 70 0.93 20.73 6.24
CA THR A 70 0.02 21.30 5.27
C THR A 70 0.90 22.23 4.45
N ALA A 71 1.28 21.76 3.26
CA ALA A 71 2.09 22.51 2.31
C ALA A 71 1.54 23.94 2.22
N ALA A 72 2.40 24.94 2.39
CA ALA A 72 1.96 26.32 2.43
C ALA A 72 1.26 26.68 1.12
N PRO A 73 0.29 27.61 1.10
CA PRO A 73 -0.37 28.01 -0.14
C PRO A 73 0.66 28.47 -1.19
N GLY A 74 0.86 27.66 -2.24
CA GLY A 74 1.87 27.86 -3.27
C GLY A 74 2.99 26.80 -3.33
N ASP A 75 3.14 25.95 -2.31
CA ASP A 75 4.13 24.87 -2.31
C ASP A 75 3.79 23.79 -3.34
N THR A 76 4.75 23.48 -4.22
CA THR A 76 4.63 22.39 -5.21
C THR A 76 5.33 21.13 -4.68
N THR A 77 4.60 20.02 -4.63
CA THR A 77 5.09 18.71 -4.16
C THR A 77 4.94 17.65 -5.25
N ARG A 78 5.94 16.78 -5.41
CA ARG A 78 5.83 15.60 -6.29
C ARG A 78 5.11 14.49 -5.54
N VAL A 79 4.03 13.98 -6.11
CA VAL A 79 3.23 12.87 -5.55
C VAL A 79 3.57 11.51 -6.17
N SER A 80 4.23 11.47 -7.32
CA SER A 80 4.76 10.26 -7.94
C SER A 80 6.12 9.85 -7.34
N VAL A 81 6.06 9.47 -6.07
CA VAL A 81 7.19 9.00 -5.26
C VAL A 81 6.84 7.67 -4.60
N ALA A 82 7.85 6.89 -4.19
CA ALA A 82 7.64 5.75 -3.32
C ALA A 82 7.30 6.19 -1.89
N SER A 83 6.87 5.24 -1.04
CA SER A 83 6.47 5.52 0.35
C SER A 83 7.59 6.07 1.27
N ASP A 84 8.85 5.99 0.84
CA ASP A 84 10.02 6.60 1.51
C ASP A 84 10.40 7.98 0.94
N GLY A 85 9.61 8.50 -0.01
CA GLY A 85 9.85 9.74 -0.73
C GLY A 85 10.84 9.63 -1.90
N THR A 86 11.37 8.44 -2.21
CA THR A 86 12.27 8.27 -3.37
C THR A 86 11.51 8.45 -4.69
N GLN A 87 12.20 8.99 -5.70
CA GLN A 87 11.59 9.27 -6.99
C GLN A 87 11.38 7.98 -7.80
N GLY A 88 10.25 7.85 -8.48
CA GLY A 88 10.08 6.86 -9.54
C GLY A 88 11.14 7.01 -10.65
N ILE A 89 11.59 5.88 -11.21
CA ILE A 89 12.55 5.85 -12.33
C ILE A 89 11.87 6.04 -13.69
N GLY A 90 10.55 5.84 -13.77
CA GLY A 90 9.73 6.07 -14.96
C GLY A 90 9.01 7.42 -14.94
N TYR A 91 8.31 7.73 -16.04
CA TYR A 91 7.35 8.84 -16.09
C TYR A 91 6.08 8.50 -15.30
N SER A 92 5.23 9.49 -15.03
CA SER A 92 3.90 9.27 -14.47
C SER A 92 2.89 10.18 -15.17
N GLN A 93 1.72 9.65 -15.50
CA GLN A 93 0.71 10.36 -16.31
C GLN A 93 -0.71 10.11 -15.80
N TYR A 94 -1.66 10.87 -16.37
CA TYR A 94 -3.10 10.82 -16.09
C TYR A 94 -3.46 10.79 -14.59
N PRO A 95 -3.07 11.83 -13.82
CA PRO A 95 -3.41 11.90 -12.41
C PRO A 95 -4.91 12.21 -12.21
N SER A 96 -5.50 11.57 -11.21
CA SER A 96 -6.85 11.85 -10.70
C SER A 96 -6.79 11.98 -9.18
N ILE A 97 -7.57 12.90 -8.59
CA ILE A 97 -7.46 13.28 -7.18
C ILE A 97 -8.81 13.26 -6.46
N SER A 98 -8.83 12.74 -5.22
CA SER A 98 -10.03 12.75 -4.36
C SER A 98 -10.45 14.18 -3.98
N ALA A 99 -11.71 14.38 -3.58
CA ALA A 99 -12.27 15.71 -3.37
C ALA A 99 -11.67 16.46 -2.16
N ASP A 100 -11.18 15.72 -1.16
CA ASP A 100 -10.40 16.25 -0.03
C ASP A 100 -8.92 16.53 -0.39
N GLY A 101 -8.50 16.19 -1.61
CA GLY A 101 -7.12 16.29 -2.08
C GLY A 101 -6.17 15.26 -1.46
N ARG A 102 -6.64 14.26 -0.72
CA ARG A 102 -5.78 13.33 0.01
C ARG A 102 -5.17 12.26 -0.88
N TYR A 103 -5.96 11.61 -1.71
CA TYR A 103 -5.53 10.48 -2.53
C TYR A 103 -5.33 10.93 -3.98
N VAL A 104 -4.14 10.67 -4.53
CA VAL A 104 -3.86 10.89 -5.95
C VAL A 104 -3.62 9.54 -6.62
N ALA A 105 -4.53 9.14 -7.50
CA ALA A 105 -4.32 8.04 -8.43
C ALA A 105 -3.52 8.52 -9.65
N PHE A 106 -2.63 7.70 -10.18
CA PHE A 106 -1.88 7.95 -11.42
C PHE A 106 -1.34 6.62 -11.98
N HIS A 107 -0.91 6.58 -13.25
CA HIS A 107 -0.20 5.41 -13.77
C HIS A 107 1.28 5.67 -14.06
N SER A 108 2.10 4.62 -14.04
CA SER A 108 3.54 4.69 -14.26
C SER A 108 4.15 3.31 -14.60
N PRO A 109 5.16 3.22 -15.48
CA PRO A 109 5.98 2.01 -15.65
C PRO A 109 7.15 1.93 -14.67
N ALA A 110 7.06 2.60 -13.51
CA ALA A 110 8.17 2.74 -12.56
C ALA A 110 8.16 1.65 -11.48
N MET A 111 8.86 0.54 -11.76
CA MET A 111 9.08 -0.64 -10.89
C MET A 111 9.64 -0.39 -9.46
N ASN A 112 9.84 0.87 -9.06
CA ASN A 112 10.40 1.26 -7.76
C ASN A 112 9.48 2.15 -6.93
N LEU A 113 8.26 2.47 -7.41
CA LEU A 113 7.27 3.20 -6.60
C LEU A 113 6.73 2.34 -5.44
N VAL A 114 6.71 1.02 -5.64
CA VAL A 114 6.28 0.03 -4.64
C VAL A 114 7.29 -1.12 -4.64
N THR A 115 7.73 -1.55 -3.45
CA THR A 115 8.61 -2.70 -3.33
C THR A 115 7.84 -3.97 -3.66
N GLY A 116 8.34 -4.76 -4.62
CA GLY A 116 7.67 -5.98 -5.08
C GLY A 116 6.93 -5.82 -6.41
N ASP A 117 6.89 -4.61 -6.96
CA ASP A 117 6.42 -4.38 -8.33
C ASP A 117 7.43 -4.95 -9.35
N MET A 118 7.05 -6.06 -10.00
CA MET A 118 7.95 -6.89 -10.82
C MET A 118 7.31 -7.45 -12.10
N ASN A 119 6.06 -7.11 -12.42
CA ASN A 119 5.37 -7.60 -13.62
C ASN A 119 5.96 -7.03 -14.93
N GLY A 120 6.60 -5.85 -14.88
CA GLY A 120 7.22 -5.18 -16.01
C GLY A 120 6.26 -4.38 -16.91
N PHE A 121 5.04 -4.09 -16.44
CA PHE A 121 4.02 -3.33 -17.16
C PHE A 121 3.84 -1.93 -16.59
N THR A 122 3.13 -1.04 -17.29
CA THR A 122 2.56 0.17 -16.68
C THR A 122 1.47 -0.22 -15.70
N ASP A 123 1.55 0.30 -14.49
CA ASP A 123 0.60 0.02 -13.41
C ASP A 123 -0.06 1.30 -12.87
N VAL A 124 -1.22 1.13 -12.24
CA VAL A 124 -1.94 2.19 -11.51
C VAL A 124 -1.53 2.16 -10.05
N PHE A 125 -1.18 3.35 -9.54
CA PHE A 125 -0.79 3.58 -8.16
C PHE A 125 -1.73 4.61 -7.52
N VAL A 126 -1.84 4.57 -6.19
CA VAL A 126 -2.42 5.65 -5.38
C VAL A 126 -1.41 6.12 -4.35
N HIS A 127 -1.20 7.44 -4.29
CA HIS A 127 -0.43 8.10 -3.24
C HIS A 127 -1.37 8.79 -2.23
N ASP A 128 -1.24 8.45 -0.95
CA ASP A 128 -1.93 9.11 0.16
C ASP A 128 -1.05 10.27 0.69
N ARG A 129 -1.43 11.50 0.31
CA ARG A 129 -0.72 12.73 0.67
C ARG A 129 -0.71 13.05 2.17
N THR A 130 -1.53 12.37 2.99
CA THR A 130 -1.50 12.52 4.46
C THR A 130 -0.47 11.60 5.12
N THR A 131 -0.27 10.39 4.59
CA THR A 131 0.65 9.40 5.18
C THR A 131 1.99 9.29 4.42
N GLY A 132 2.05 9.80 3.19
CA GLY A 132 3.17 9.63 2.27
C GLY A 132 3.20 8.25 1.58
N ALA A 133 2.26 7.35 1.88
CA ALA A 133 2.26 5.99 1.35
C ALA A 133 1.82 5.94 -0.12
N THR A 134 2.57 5.19 -0.93
CA THR A 134 2.22 4.83 -2.31
C THR A 134 1.92 3.34 -2.39
N THR A 135 0.77 3.00 -2.97
CA THR A 135 0.28 1.62 -3.09
C THR A 135 0.01 1.27 -4.55
N LEU A 136 0.42 0.08 -4.96
CA LEU A 136 0.03 -0.54 -6.23
C LEU A 136 -1.46 -0.91 -6.13
N LEU A 137 -2.24 -0.60 -7.17
CA LEU A 137 -3.69 -0.74 -7.17
C LEU A 137 -4.22 -1.63 -8.31
N SER A 138 -3.50 -1.75 -9.43
CA SER A 138 -3.80 -2.68 -10.53
C SER A 138 -3.44 -4.13 -10.20
N VAL A 139 -4.06 -4.64 -9.13
CA VAL A 139 -3.93 -6.02 -8.65
C VAL A 139 -5.26 -6.76 -8.75
N ALA A 140 -5.21 -8.08 -8.82
CA ALA A 140 -6.38 -8.93 -8.62
C ALA A 140 -6.86 -8.87 -7.16
N SER A 141 -8.05 -9.42 -6.88
CA SER A 141 -8.66 -9.40 -5.54
C SER A 141 -7.88 -10.17 -4.45
N ASP A 142 -6.86 -10.95 -4.81
CA ASP A 142 -5.93 -11.62 -3.90
C ASP A 142 -4.59 -10.89 -3.72
N GLY A 143 -4.43 -9.72 -4.36
CA GLY A 143 -3.22 -8.91 -4.35
C GLY A 143 -2.17 -9.31 -5.39
N THR A 144 -2.44 -10.28 -6.27
CA THR A 144 -1.51 -10.62 -7.37
C THR A 144 -1.49 -9.54 -8.46
N GLN A 145 -0.32 -9.30 -9.07
CA GLN A 145 -0.17 -8.28 -10.12
C GLN A 145 -0.87 -8.68 -11.43
N GLY A 146 -1.33 -7.68 -12.19
CA GLY A 146 -1.81 -7.87 -13.56
C GLY A 146 -0.73 -8.40 -14.52
N THR A 147 -1.11 -9.24 -15.47
CA THR A 147 -0.26 -9.74 -16.57
C THR A 147 -0.34 -8.88 -17.84
N GLY A 148 -0.55 -7.57 -17.69
CA GLY A 148 -0.72 -6.60 -18.77
C GLY A 148 -0.81 -5.17 -18.24
N GLU A 149 -0.76 -4.20 -19.14
CA GLU A 149 -0.78 -2.76 -18.80
C GLU A 149 -2.10 -2.36 -18.09
N SER A 150 -2.00 -1.45 -17.12
CA SER A 150 -3.13 -0.81 -16.45
C SER A 150 -2.95 0.71 -16.44
N MET A 151 -3.94 1.45 -16.95
CA MET A 151 -3.79 2.86 -17.29
C MET A 151 -5.08 3.69 -17.04
N TYR A 152 -4.97 5.00 -17.29
CA TYR A 152 -6.05 6.01 -17.20
C TYR A 152 -6.94 5.93 -15.94
N PRO A 153 -6.38 6.09 -14.73
CA PRO A 153 -7.17 5.96 -13.51
C PRO A 153 -8.09 7.16 -13.24
N SER A 154 -9.25 6.88 -12.67
CA SER A 154 -10.19 7.88 -12.14
C SER A 154 -10.61 7.50 -10.72
N ILE A 155 -10.54 8.44 -9.78
CA ILE A 155 -10.80 8.19 -8.35
C ILE A 155 -12.07 8.89 -7.86
N SER A 156 -12.85 8.17 -7.06
CA SER A 156 -14.04 8.67 -6.36
C SER A 156 -13.71 9.76 -5.33
N ALA A 157 -14.71 10.54 -4.91
CA ALA A 157 -14.49 11.74 -4.11
C ALA A 157 -13.97 11.46 -2.69
N ASP A 158 -14.36 10.32 -2.09
CA ASP A 158 -13.84 9.83 -0.80
C ASP A 158 -12.50 9.08 -0.92
N GLY A 159 -12.05 8.84 -2.17
CA GLY A 159 -10.85 8.10 -2.48
C GLY A 159 -10.96 6.58 -2.33
N ARG A 160 -12.14 6.00 -2.11
CA ARG A 160 -12.30 4.56 -1.87
C ARG A 160 -12.19 3.74 -3.15
N TYR A 161 -12.96 4.10 -4.16
CA TYR A 161 -13.03 3.41 -5.44
C TYR A 161 -12.13 4.10 -6.45
N VAL A 162 -11.31 3.31 -7.15
CA VAL A 162 -10.54 3.77 -8.32
C VAL A 162 -10.92 2.90 -9.50
N ALA A 163 -11.43 3.54 -10.55
CA ALA A 163 -11.65 2.92 -11.85
C ALA A 163 -10.40 3.09 -12.72
N PHE A 164 -10.07 2.09 -13.54
CA PHE A 164 -8.94 2.09 -14.47
C PHE A 164 -9.24 1.15 -15.65
N HIS A 165 -8.58 1.31 -16.80
CA HIS A 165 -8.62 0.27 -17.83
C HIS A 165 -7.40 -0.65 -17.72
N SER A 166 -7.51 -1.89 -18.20
CA SER A 166 -6.38 -2.80 -18.26
C SER A 166 -6.49 -3.83 -19.38
N ASP A 167 -5.36 -4.14 -20.02
CA ASP A 167 -5.18 -5.29 -20.95
C ASP A 167 -4.94 -6.63 -20.19
N ALA A 168 -4.89 -6.62 -18.85
CA ALA A 168 -4.50 -7.76 -18.03
C ALA A 168 -5.65 -8.74 -17.74
N SER A 169 -5.68 -9.85 -18.47
CA SER A 169 -6.65 -10.95 -18.27
C SER A 169 -6.55 -11.70 -16.93
N SER A 170 -5.60 -11.34 -16.06
CA SER A 170 -5.39 -11.96 -14.74
C SER A 170 -6.06 -11.21 -13.57
N LEU A 171 -6.60 -10.00 -13.79
CA LEU A 171 -7.18 -9.19 -12.69
C LEU A 171 -8.50 -9.77 -12.15
N VAL A 172 -9.26 -10.47 -13.00
CA VAL A 172 -10.49 -11.18 -12.62
C VAL A 172 -10.60 -12.52 -13.34
N THR A 173 -11.22 -13.50 -12.69
CA THR A 173 -11.57 -14.77 -13.35
C THR A 173 -12.58 -14.55 -14.46
N GLY A 174 -12.37 -15.17 -15.63
CA GLY A 174 -13.30 -15.07 -16.76
C GLY A 174 -13.07 -13.83 -17.64
N ASP A 175 -11.88 -13.23 -17.58
CA ASP A 175 -11.43 -12.34 -18.64
C ASP A 175 -10.83 -13.14 -19.81
N THR A 176 -11.49 -13.08 -20.97
CA THR A 176 -11.21 -13.96 -22.11
C THR A 176 -11.24 -13.26 -23.48
N ASN A 177 -11.68 -12.02 -23.59
CA ASN A 177 -11.84 -11.33 -24.89
C ASN A 177 -10.50 -10.88 -25.52
N SER A 178 -9.41 -10.85 -24.75
CA SER A 178 -8.09 -10.31 -25.17
C SER A 178 -8.15 -8.84 -25.64
N ARG A 179 -8.92 -8.02 -24.93
CA ARG A 179 -9.06 -6.56 -25.10
C ARG A 179 -8.82 -5.87 -23.76
N HIS A 180 -8.58 -4.56 -23.78
CA HIS A 180 -8.67 -3.77 -22.56
C HIS A 180 -10.12 -3.64 -22.11
N ASP A 181 -10.33 -3.94 -20.83
CA ASP A 181 -11.59 -3.85 -20.12
C ASP A 181 -11.51 -2.76 -19.04
N ILE A 182 -12.66 -2.29 -18.55
CA ILE A 182 -12.75 -1.33 -17.44
C ILE A 182 -12.89 -2.07 -16.12
N PHE A 183 -12.04 -1.75 -15.16
CA PHE A 183 -12.00 -2.32 -13.83
C PHE A 183 -12.21 -1.25 -12.75
N VAL A 184 -12.69 -1.68 -11.59
CA VAL A 184 -12.77 -0.88 -10.36
C VAL A 184 -12.13 -1.65 -9.23
N HIS A 185 -11.20 -1.02 -8.52
CA HIS A 185 -10.65 -1.52 -7.27
C HIS A 185 -11.24 -0.75 -6.08
N ASP A 186 -11.83 -1.48 -5.14
CA ASP A 186 -12.27 -0.94 -3.85
C ASP A 186 -11.11 -1.04 -2.83
N ARG A 187 -10.46 0.09 -2.56
CA ARG A 187 -9.27 0.18 -1.69
C ARG A 187 -9.50 -0.22 -0.24
N ILE A 188 -10.75 -0.34 0.20
CA ILE A 188 -11.10 -0.75 1.57
C ILE A 188 -11.29 -2.26 1.68
N THR A 189 -11.81 -2.91 0.64
CA THR A 189 -12.03 -4.36 0.63
C THR A 189 -10.93 -5.14 -0.10
N GLY A 190 -10.12 -4.47 -0.92
CA GLY A 190 -9.11 -5.07 -1.79
C GLY A 190 -9.68 -5.75 -3.04
N ILE A 191 -10.99 -5.62 -3.29
CA ILE A 191 -11.68 -6.31 -4.38
C ILE A 191 -11.53 -5.53 -5.68
N THR A 192 -11.10 -6.23 -6.73
CA THR A 192 -11.08 -5.77 -8.12
C THR A 192 -12.20 -6.43 -8.90
N THR A 193 -13.02 -5.62 -9.57
CA THR A 193 -14.19 -6.04 -10.35
C THR A 193 -14.12 -5.44 -11.74
N ARG A 194 -14.42 -6.22 -12.80
CA ARG A 194 -14.65 -5.67 -14.15
C ARG A 194 -16.05 -5.08 -14.24
N VAL A 195 -16.16 -3.87 -14.79
CA VAL A 195 -17.43 -3.14 -14.99
C VAL A 195 -17.82 -2.97 -16.46
N SER A 196 -16.92 -3.26 -17.42
CA SER A 196 -17.26 -3.39 -18.85
C SER A 196 -17.98 -4.71 -19.15
N VAL A 197 -19.11 -4.93 -18.48
CA VAL A 197 -19.96 -6.12 -18.60
C VAL A 197 -21.40 -5.71 -18.91
N ALA A 198 -22.18 -6.63 -19.48
CA ALA A 198 -23.62 -6.49 -19.60
C ALA A 198 -24.30 -6.60 -18.22
N SER A 199 -25.57 -6.21 -18.13
CA SER A 199 -26.37 -6.26 -16.89
C SER A 199 -26.56 -7.67 -16.28
N ASP A 200 -26.21 -8.74 -17.00
CA ASP A 200 -26.21 -10.13 -16.52
C ASP A 200 -24.81 -10.64 -16.12
N GLY A 201 -23.79 -9.78 -16.18
CA GLY A 201 -22.39 -10.09 -15.92
C GLY A 201 -21.59 -10.60 -17.12
N THR A 202 -22.21 -10.73 -18.31
CA THR A 202 -21.51 -11.17 -19.53
C THR A 202 -20.41 -10.18 -19.95
N GLN A 203 -19.21 -10.69 -20.28
CA GLN A 203 -18.10 -9.86 -20.76
C GLN A 203 -18.44 -9.13 -22.06
N GLY A 204 -18.02 -7.87 -22.19
CA GLY A 204 -18.05 -7.13 -23.46
C GLY A 204 -17.23 -7.85 -24.55
N ASN A 205 -17.80 -8.02 -25.74
CA ASN A 205 -17.19 -8.73 -26.86
C ASN A 205 -16.08 -7.93 -27.58
N ASN A 206 -15.75 -6.72 -27.10
CA ASN A 206 -14.76 -5.82 -27.66
C ASN A 206 -14.16 -4.91 -26.57
N TYR A 207 -13.25 -4.01 -26.95
CA TYR A 207 -12.55 -3.11 -26.03
C TYR A 207 -13.45 -2.03 -25.40
N SER A 208 -13.02 -1.51 -24.25
CA SER A 208 -13.68 -0.40 -23.55
C SER A 208 -12.67 0.63 -23.01
N SER A 209 -12.92 1.92 -23.19
CA SER A 209 -11.98 3.02 -22.93
C SER A 209 -12.64 4.23 -22.23
N ASP A 210 -11.87 5.32 -22.05
CA ASP A 210 -12.36 6.67 -21.71
C ASP A 210 -13.34 6.73 -20.53
N LEU A 211 -12.95 6.06 -19.44
CA LEU A 211 -13.74 5.91 -18.23
C LEU A 211 -13.81 7.18 -17.38
N SER A 212 -14.86 7.29 -16.56
CA SER A 212 -14.90 8.19 -15.40
C SER A 212 -15.76 7.60 -14.28
N ILE A 213 -15.35 7.78 -13.03
CA ILE A 213 -16.13 7.35 -11.85
C ILE A 213 -16.81 8.55 -11.21
N SER A 214 -18.06 8.36 -10.81
CA SER A 214 -18.87 9.32 -10.04
C SER A 214 -18.30 9.58 -8.64
N ALA A 215 -18.67 10.73 -8.07
CA ALA A 215 -18.15 11.20 -6.79
C ALA A 215 -18.44 10.24 -5.61
N ASP A 216 -19.62 9.62 -5.58
CA ASP A 216 -20.01 8.63 -4.57
C ASP A 216 -19.48 7.21 -4.86
N GLY A 217 -18.75 7.04 -5.98
CA GLY A 217 -18.20 5.76 -6.40
C GLY A 217 -19.23 4.76 -6.91
N ARG A 218 -20.48 5.18 -7.18
CA ARG A 218 -21.56 4.25 -7.58
C ARG A 218 -21.59 3.98 -9.08
N TYR A 219 -21.51 5.03 -9.89
CA TYR A 219 -21.58 4.94 -11.35
C TYR A 219 -20.18 5.05 -11.97
N VAL A 220 -19.91 4.18 -12.93
CA VAL A 220 -18.78 4.31 -13.87
C VAL A 220 -19.35 4.51 -15.27
N VAL A 221 -18.99 5.61 -15.92
CA VAL A 221 -19.24 5.84 -17.34
C VAL A 221 -18.02 5.44 -18.14
N PHE A 222 -18.18 4.85 -19.32
CA PHE A 222 -17.09 4.44 -20.21
C PHE A 222 -17.53 4.37 -21.68
N GLN A 223 -16.59 4.51 -22.60
CA GLN A 223 -16.79 4.21 -24.02
C GLN A 223 -16.56 2.73 -24.28
N SER A 224 -17.32 2.10 -25.19
CA SER A 224 -17.07 0.73 -25.61
C SER A 224 -17.47 0.47 -27.05
N ALA A 225 -16.71 -0.38 -27.73
CA ALA A 225 -17.01 -0.90 -29.06
C ALA A 225 -17.72 -2.27 -29.01
N ALA A 226 -18.27 -2.64 -27.85
CA ALA A 226 -18.80 -3.97 -27.56
C ALA A 226 -20.33 -4.05 -27.74
N SER A 227 -20.76 -4.69 -28.82
CA SER A 227 -22.17 -4.77 -29.27
C SER A 227 -23.10 -5.64 -28.41
N ASN A 228 -22.67 -6.06 -27.22
CA ASN A 228 -23.41 -6.96 -26.34
C ASN A 228 -23.55 -6.44 -24.89
N LEU A 229 -23.15 -5.20 -24.60
CA LEU A 229 -23.31 -4.62 -23.26
C LEU A 229 -24.78 -4.30 -22.93
N VAL A 230 -25.56 -3.87 -23.94
CA VAL A 230 -26.99 -3.58 -23.83
C VAL A 230 -27.77 -4.18 -25.01
N SER A 231 -29.05 -4.47 -24.80
CA SER A 231 -29.91 -4.96 -25.87
C SER A 231 -30.27 -3.85 -26.87
N GLY A 232 -29.97 -4.05 -28.15
CA GLY A 232 -30.35 -3.13 -29.23
C GLY A 232 -29.19 -2.29 -29.79
N ASP A 233 -28.01 -2.35 -29.17
CA ASP A 233 -26.78 -1.91 -29.83
C ASP A 233 -26.56 -2.76 -31.10
N THR A 234 -26.51 -2.07 -32.23
CA THR A 234 -26.52 -2.64 -33.59
C THR A 234 -25.80 -1.78 -34.61
N ASN A 235 -25.25 -0.62 -34.22
CA ASN A 235 -24.67 0.36 -35.16
C ASN A 235 -23.20 0.03 -35.53
N SER A 236 -22.53 -0.85 -34.76
CA SER A 236 -21.10 -1.17 -34.87
C SER A 236 -20.17 0.04 -34.69
N ALA A 237 -20.59 1.03 -33.91
CA ALA A 237 -19.80 2.18 -33.50
C ALA A 237 -19.43 2.07 -32.00
N ASP A 238 -18.53 2.94 -31.55
CA ASP A 238 -18.23 3.09 -30.14
C ASP A 238 -19.34 3.94 -29.48
N ASP A 239 -20.01 3.37 -28.47
CA ASP A 239 -21.06 4.04 -27.70
C ASP A 239 -20.62 4.27 -26.24
N VAL A 240 -21.36 5.11 -25.52
CA VAL A 240 -21.07 5.48 -24.12
C VAL A 240 -22.08 4.81 -23.19
N PHE A 241 -21.58 4.00 -22.26
CA PHE A 241 -22.35 3.19 -21.33
C PHE A 241 -22.12 3.64 -19.88
N VAL A 242 -23.10 3.39 -19.02
CA VAL A 242 -22.99 3.57 -17.56
C VAL A 242 -23.22 2.26 -16.85
N HIS A 243 -22.28 1.86 -15.99
CA HIS A 243 -22.43 0.74 -15.06
C HIS A 243 -22.71 1.24 -13.63
N ASP A 244 -23.77 0.73 -12.99
CA ASP A 244 -24.12 0.99 -11.60
C ASP A 244 -23.58 -0.13 -10.69
N LEU A 245 -22.50 0.17 -9.95
CA LEU A 245 -21.84 -0.75 -9.01
C LEU A 245 -22.74 -1.23 -7.85
N THR A 246 -23.88 -0.57 -7.61
CA THR A 246 -24.83 -1.01 -6.57
C THR A 246 -25.81 -2.08 -7.10
N THR A 247 -26.17 -2.01 -8.39
CA THR A 247 -27.17 -2.92 -8.98
C THR A 247 -26.60 -3.91 -10.00
N GLY A 248 -25.33 -3.73 -10.41
CA GLY A 248 -24.69 -4.50 -11.49
C GLY A 248 -25.27 -4.20 -12.87
N THR A 249 -26.01 -3.11 -13.04
CA THR A 249 -26.73 -2.78 -14.27
C THR A 249 -25.89 -1.92 -15.19
N THR A 250 -25.85 -2.27 -16.47
CA THR A 250 -25.25 -1.49 -17.57
C THR A 250 -26.35 -0.97 -18.50
N THR A 251 -26.30 0.32 -18.82
CA THR A 251 -27.27 1.04 -19.66
C THR A 251 -26.58 2.00 -20.61
#